data_AF-A0A8D8AJA1-F1
#
_entry.id   AF-A0A8D8AJA1-F1
#
_cell.length_a   1.000
_cell.length_b   1.000
_cell.length_c   1.000
_cell.angle_alpha   90.00
_cell.angle_beta   90.00
_cell.angle_gamma   90.00
#
_symmetry.space_group_name_H-M   'P 1'
#
loop_
_entity.id
_entity.type
_entity.pdbx_description
1 polymer ?
#
loop_
_entity_poly.entity_id
_entity_poly.type
_entity_poly.pdbx_seq_one_letter_code
_entity_poly.pdbx_strand_id
1 'polypeptide(L)'
;FDDQYMIRHKSEYVKAMGLGGAMIWALDLDDFRNSCDCEEYPLLRTINRVLRNYPGPGPRCVLEKIPQREEPRPTRPPTSTTQETTRRPVTTTTTKRTTTST
;
A
#
# COMPACT_ATOMS: atom_id res chain seq x y z
N PHE A 1 -8.41 19.06 -4.38
CA PHE A 1 -8.80 18.44 -3.11
C PHE A 1 -7.85 18.97 -2.04
N ASP A 2 -8.23 18.88 -0.77
CA ASP A 2 -7.28 19.13 0.32
C ASP A 2 -6.69 17.79 0.77
N ASP A 3 -5.37 17.76 0.92
CA ASP A 3 -4.66 16.64 1.51
C ASP A 3 -4.37 16.91 2.99
N GLN A 4 -3.66 15.99 3.63
CA GLN A 4 -3.27 16.12 5.03
C GLN A 4 -2.45 17.40 5.32
N TYR A 5 -1.61 17.83 4.37
CA TYR A 5 -0.80 19.03 4.52
C TYR A 5 -1.68 20.28 4.54
N MET A 6 -2.60 20.42 3.57
CA MET A 6 -3.51 21.56 3.55
C MET A 6 -4.49 21.56 4.72
N ILE A 7 -4.99 20.40 5.15
CA ILE A 7 -5.85 20.33 6.33
C ILE A 7 -5.10 20.75 7.59
N ARG A 8 -3.81 20.38 7.75
CA ARG A 8 -2.97 20.88 8.84
C ARG A 8 -2.86 22.40 8.80
N HIS A 9 -2.49 22.97 7.64
CA HIS A 9 -2.31 24.41 7.48
C HIS A 9 -3.59 25.19 7.79
N LYS A 10 -4.75 24.74 7.29
CA LYS A 10 -6.06 25.34 7.60
C LYS A 10 -6.40 25.24 9.09
N SER A 11 -6.07 24.12 9.73
CA SER A 11 -6.30 23.94 11.17
C SER A 11 -5.40 24.86 12.01
N GLU A 12 -4.16 25.06 11.59
CA GLU A 12 -3.22 25.99 12.24
C GLU A 12 -3.72 27.43 12.09
N TYR A 13 -4.28 27.78 10.92
CA TYR A 13 -4.93 29.07 10.70
C TYR A 13 -6.14 29.28 11.61
N VAL A 14 -7.04 28.30 11.73
CA VAL A 14 -8.20 28.34 12.65
C VAL A 14 -7.75 28.65 14.08
N LYS A 15 -6.68 28.01 14.54
CA LYS A 15 -6.10 28.23 15.86
C LYS A 15 -5.44 29.60 16.01
N ALA A 16 -4.67 30.04 15.02
CA ALA A 16 -3.99 31.34 15.02
C ALA A 16 -4.98 32.52 15.03
N MET A 17 -6.12 32.37 14.37
CA MET A 17 -7.18 33.36 14.29
C MET A 17 -8.15 33.33 15.50
N GLY A 18 -8.03 32.35 16.39
CA GLY A 18 -8.94 32.20 17.53
C GLY A 18 -10.39 31.89 17.14
N LEU A 19 -10.60 31.19 16.03
CA LEU A 19 -11.95 30.80 15.59
C LEU A 19 -12.51 29.67 16.47
N GLY A 20 -13.84 29.58 16.57
CA GLY A 20 -14.52 28.63 17.47
C GLY A 20 -14.33 27.15 17.12
N GLY A 21 -13.90 26.83 15.89
CA GLY A 21 -13.64 25.46 15.43
C GLY A 21 -13.57 25.35 13.92
N ALA A 22 -13.56 24.11 13.42
CA ALA A 22 -13.65 23.78 12.01
C ALA A 22 -14.88 22.89 11.75
N MET A 23 -15.50 23.06 10.59
CA MET A 23 -16.57 22.18 10.09
C MET A 23 -16.06 21.47 8.85
N ILE A 24 -16.37 20.18 8.73
CA ILE A 24 -16.02 19.37 7.55
C ILE A 24 -17.29 18.95 6.81
N TRP A 25 -17.18 18.91 5.49
CA TRP A 25 -18.18 18.31 4.62
C TRP A 25 -17.48 17.24 3.77
N ALA A 26 -17.70 15.95 4.00
CA ALA A 26 -18.40 15.32 5.12
C ALA A 26 -17.60 14.10 5.58
N LEU A 27 -18.04 13.45 6.67
CA LEU A 27 -17.28 12.38 7.32
C LEU A 27 -17.06 11.15 6.41
N ASP A 28 -18.04 10.83 5.58
CA ASP A 28 -18.06 9.70 4.65
C ASP A 28 -17.18 9.90 3.41
N LEU A 29 -16.69 11.12 3.19
CA LEU A 29 -15.76 11.47 2.11
C LEU A 29 -14.28 11.47 2.56
N ASP A 30 -14.01 11.27 3.85
CA ASP A 30 -12.66 11.01 4.35
C ASP A 30 -12.27 9.55 4.10
N ASP A 31 -10.98 9.22 4.21
CA ASP A 31 -10.50 7.83 4.06
C ASP A 31 -10.78 7.00 5.32
N PHE A 32 -12.06 6.72 5.56
CA PHE A 32 -12.52 5.99 6.74
C PHE A 32 -12.15 4.50 6.73
N ARG A 33 -11.74 3.96 5.59
CA ARG A 33 -11.29 2.56 5.44
C ARG A 33 -9.77 2.41 5.34
N ASN A 34 -9.03 3.52 5.46
CA ASN A 34 -7.57 3.53 5.28
C ASN A 34 -7.12 2.89 3.94
N SER A 35 -7.83 3.20 2.86
CA SER A 35 -7.52 2.72 1.49
C SER A 35 -6.30 3.42 0.89
N CYS A 36 -5.90 4.57 1.45
CA CYS A 36 -4.72 5.33 1.04
C CYS A 36 -3.44 4.96 1.81
N ASP A 37 -3.46 3.89 2.62
CA ASP A 37 -2.30 3.40 3.40
C ASP A 37 -1.71 4.46 4.36
N CYS A 38 -2.57 5.28 4.98
CA CYS A 38 -2.23 6.38 5.88
C CYS A 38 -2.60 6.07 7.33
N GLU A 39 -3.88 6.23 7.63
CA GLU A 39 -4.61 5.91 8.85
C GLU A 39 -6.10 6.07 8.54
N GLU A 40 -6.99 5.57 9.40
CA GLU A 40 -8.42 5.86 9.28
C GLU A 40 -8.72 7.33 9.62
N TYR A 41 -9.52 7.99 8.78
CA TYR A 41 -9.89 9.39 8.92
C TYR A 41 -8.68 10.35 8.97
N PRO A 42 -7.78 10.30 7.97
CA PRO A 42 -6.55 11.07 8.00
C PRO A 42 -6.78 12.58 8.06
N LEU A 43 -7.85 13.09 7.45
CA LEU A 43 -8.15 14.53 7.46
C LEU A 43 -8.73 14.95 8.82
N LEU A 44 -9.77 14.25 9.31
CA LEU A 44 -10.38 14.57 10.61
C LEU A 44 -9.40 14.43 11.78
N ARG A 45 -8.54 13.39 11.76
CA ARG A 45 -7.51 13.22 12.78
C ARG A 45 -6.48 14.34 12.76
N THR A 46 -6.15 14.86 11.58
CA THR A 46 -5.25 16.02 11.45
C THR A 46 -5.84 17.27 12.08
N ILE A 47 -7.13 17.54 11.85
CA ILE A 47 -7.85 18.64 12.53
C ILE A 47 -7.78 18.46 14.06
N ASN A 48 -8.10 17.26 14.56
CA ASN A 48 -8.07 16.97 15.99
C ASN A 48 -6.67 17.15 16.61
N ARG A 49 -5.60 16.74 15.92
CA ARG A 49 -4.23 16.92 16.42
C ARG A 49 -3.88 18.39 16.59
N VAL A 50 -4.24 19.23 15.62
CA VAL A 50 -3.91 20.66 15.64
C VAL A 50 -4.77 21.42 16.65
N LEU A 51 -6.09 21.24 16.61
CA LEU A 51 -7.02 22.00 17.45
C LEU A 51 -7.02 21.55 18.91
N ARG A 52 -6.70 20.27 19.21
CA ARG A 52 -6.68 19.72 20.58
C ARG A 52 -5.27 19.54 21.14
N ASN A 53 -4.23 19.94 20.41
CA ASN A 53 -2.82 19.73 20.77
C ASN A 53 -2.49 18.27 21.12
N TYR A 54 -3.02 17.28 20.39
CA TYR A 54 -2.66 15.90 20.68
C TYR A 54 -1.18 15.62 20.37
N PRO A 55 -0.41 15.08 21.34
CA PRO A 55 0.99 14.77 21.14
C PRO A 55 1.13 13.58 20.19
N GLY A 56 2.11 13.67 19.28
CA GLY A 56 2.48 12.59 18.38
C GLY A 56 2.67 13.05 16.93
N PRO A 57 3.62 12.48 16.19
CA PRO A 57 3.75 12.73 14.76
C PRO A 57 2.49 12.21 14.05
N GLY A 58 1.87 13.03 13.21
CA GLY A 58 0.86 12.53 12.27
C GLY A 58 1.51 11.56 11.28
N PRO A 59 0.78 10.57 10.75
CA PRO A 59 1.31 9.71 9.70
C PRO A 59 1.68 10.59 8.50
N ARG A 60 2.82 10.33 7.87
CA ARG A 60 3.19 11.01 6.63
C ARG A 60 2.43 10.36 5.49
N CYS A 61 1.26 10.90 5.18
CA CYS A 61 0.50 10.51 4.01
C CYS A 61 1.25 10.90 2.73
N VAL A 62 1.69 9.90 1.97
CA VAL A 62 2.26 10.12 0.64
C VAL A 62 1.22 9.65 -0.37
N LEU A 63 0.36 10.56 -0.82
CA LEU A 63 -0.68 10.26 -1.80
C LEU A 63 -0.09 9.94 -3.19
N GLU A 64 1.08 10.51 -3.48
CA GLU A 64 1.85 10.14 -4.67
C GLU A 64 2.69 8.89 -4.39
N LYS A 65 2.14 7.72 -4.72
CA LYS A 65 2.98 6.59 -5.13
C LYS A 65 3.67 7.04 -6.42
N ILE A 66 4.84 7.70 -6.31
CA ILE A 66 5.72 7.93 -7.45
C ILE A 66 5.83 6.57 -8.14
N PRO A 67 5.47 6.45 -9.43
CA PRO A 67 5.65 5.18 -10.12
C PRO A 67 7.13 4.84 -9.94
N GLN A 68 7.41 3.75 -9.21
CA GLN A 68 8.74 3.19 -9.22
C GLN A 68 9.07 3.04 -10.69
N ARG A 69 10.04 3.84 -11.16
CA ARG A 69 10.65 3.63 -12.46
C ARG A 69 10.97 2.15 -12.48
N GLU A 70 10.23 1.35 -13.26
CA GLU A 70 10.57 -0.05 -13.43
C GLU A 70 12.04 -0.07 -13.82
N GLU A 71 12.89 -0.53 -12.90
CA GLU A 71 14.27 -0.80 -13.23
C GLU A 71 14.22 -1.76 -14.42
N PRO A 72 14.94 -1.50 -15.52
CA PRO A 72 14.91 -2.39 -16.67
C PRO A 72 15.27 -3.79 -16.19
N ARG A 73 14.29 -4.69 -16.24
CA ARG A 73 14.46 -6.11 -15.93
C ARG A 73 15.70 -6.57 -16.73
N PRO A 74 16.71 -7.18 -16.10
CA PRO A 74 17.88 -7.63 -16.83
C PRO A 74 17.43 -8.58 -17.93
N THR A 75 17.63 -8.15 -19.18
CA THR A 75 17.31 -8.94 -20.36
C THR A 75 18.23 -10.14 -20.36
N ARG A 76 17.71 -11.29 -19.93
CA ARG A 76 18.45 -12.54 -20.05
C ARG A 76 18.65 -12.80 -21.55
N PRO A 77 19.89 -13.02 -22.03
CA PRO A 77 20.12 -13.29 -23.45
C PRO A 77 19.37 -14.56 -23.86
N PRO A 78 18.91 -14.66 -25.13
CA PRO A 78 18.26 -15.87 -25.60
C PRO A 78 19.26 -17.01 -25.49
N THR A 79 18.97 -17.95 -24.58
CA THR A 79 19.72 -19.19 -24.46
C THR A 79 19.38 -20.00 -25.70
N SER A 80 20.31 -20.09 -26.64
CA SER A 80 20.23 -20.99 -27.79
C SER A 80 20.10 -22.42 -27.26
N THR A 81 18.90 -23.00 -27.33
CA THR A 81 18.68 -24.41 -27.05
C THR A 81 19.13 -25.22 -28.26
N THR A 82 20.42 -25.56 -28.28
CA THR A 82 20.94 -26.68 -29.06
C THR A 82 20.39 -27.95 -28.42
N GLN A 83 19.41 -28.59 -29.06
CA GLN A 83 18.95 -29.92 -28.66
C GLN A 83 20.00 -30.95 -29.10
N GLU A 84 20.86 -31.35 -28.17
CA GLU A 84 21.77 -32.47 -28.36
C GLU A 84 21.13 -33.75 -27.83
N THR A 85 21.06 -34.73 -28.73
CA THR A 85 20.45 -36.04 -28.55
C THR A 85 21.35 -36.88 -27.66
N THR A 86 20.94 -37.26 -26.45
CA THR A 86 21.65 -38.28 -25.67
C THR A 86 20.71 -39.27 -25.01
N ARG A 87 21.09 -40.54 -25.18
CA ARG A 87 20.35 -41.77 -24.92
C ARG A 87 20.00 -41.97 -23.45
N ARG A 88 18.84 -42.61 -23.30
CA ARG A 88 18.25 -43.24 -22.12
C ARG A 88 19.21 -44.21 -21.41
N PRO A 89 19.26 -44.18 -20.07
CA PRO A 89 19.41 -45.41 -19.29
C PRO A 89 18.12 -45.70 -18.52
N VAL A 90 17.78 -46.99 -18.51
CA VAL A 90 16.71 -47.62 -17.75
C VAL A 90 17.13 -47.69 -16.29
N THR A 91 16.28 -47.23 -15.36
CA THR A 91 16.29 -47.75 -13.99
C THR A 91 14.86 -47.94 -13.49
N THR A 92 14.61 -49.19 -13.14
CA THR A 92 13.39 -49.80 -12.64
C THR A 92 13.15 -49.40 -11.18
N THR A 93 11.95 -48.91 -10.84
CA THR A 93 11.51 -48.88 -9.43
C THR A 93 10.06 -49.31 -9.32
N THR A 94 9.90 -50.53 -8.82
CA THR A 94 8.67 -51.18 -8.35
C THR A 94 7.97 -50.33 -7.29
N THR A 95 6.67 -50.07 -7.45
CA THR A 95 5.81 -49.65 -6.33
C THR A 95 4.49 -50.39 -6.41
N LYS A 96 4.17 -51.08 -5.31
CA LYS A 96 3.04 -52.00 -5.15
C LYS A 96 1.70 -51.26 -5.22
N ARG A 97 0.75 -51.93 -5.86
CA ARG A 97 -0.66 -51.58 -6.04
C ARG A 97 -1.41 -51.81 -4.72
N THR A 98 -2.07 -50.77 -4.20
CA THR A 98 -3.05 -50.91 -3.11
C THR A 98 -4.44 -50.89 -3.71
N THR A 99 -5.17 -51.98 -3.52
CA THR A 99 -6.55 -52.19 -3.95
C THR A 99 -7.52 -51.63 -2.90
N THR A 100 -8.41 -50.73 -3.31
CA THR A 100 -9.62 -50.37 -2.57
C THR A 100 -10.75 -51.29 -3.04
N SER A 101 -11.31 -52.09 -2.13
CA SER A 101 -12.54 -52.85 -2.34
C SER A 101 -13.71 -52.07 -1.74
N THR A 102 -14.85 -52.22 -2.42
CA THR A 102 -16.20 -51.72 -2.13
C THR A 102 -16.65 -51.86 -0.68
#